data_AF-A0A2G5UJ90-F1
#
_entry.id   AF-A0A2G5UJ90-F1
#
_cell.length_a   1.000
_cell.length_b   1.000
_cell.length_c   1.000
_cell.angle_alpha   90.00
_cell.angle_beta   90.00
_cell.angle_gamma   90.00
#
_symmetry.space_group_name_H-M   'P 1'
#
loop_
_entity.id
_entity.type
_entity.pdbx_description
1 polymer ?
#
loop_
_entity_poly.entity_id
_entity_poly.type
_entity_poly.pdbx_seq_one_letter_code
_entity_poly.pdbx_strand_id
1 'polypeptide(L)'
;MNIQILLILSLVGFAATGLNNSLDGLDSELKAELEGKYKKLGAWVNEKIEQGLEPGKDKLSNVKAIAREIVDHGVDESKDVATEASEFLHPYKGDLGILYGEVKTRLEEVLKIN
;
A
#
# COMPACT_ATOMS: atom_id res chain seq x y z
N MET A 1 9.55 -39.67 39.01
CA MET A 1 8.89 -38.35 38.94
C MET A 1 9.96 -37.29 38.73
N ASN A 2 9.90 -36.59 37.58
CA ASN A 2 10.60 -35.37 37.14
C ASN A 2 10.59 -35.45 35.59
N ILE A 3 9.59 -35.05 34.81
CA ILE A 3 8.79 -33.81 34.76
C ILE A 3 9.65 -32.56 34.94
N GLN A 4 10.56 -32.27 33.99
CA GLN A 4 11.08 -30.90 33.78
C GLN A 4 11.81 -30.66 32.44
N ILE A 5 11.89 -31.61 31.49
CA ILE A 5 12.29 -31.27 30.10
C ILE A 5 11.04 -31.28 29.23
N LEU A 6 10.12 -30.40 29.63
CA LEU A 6 8.89 -30.06 28.92
C LEU A 6 8.81 -28.52 28.93
N LEU A 7 9.88 -27.87 28.49
CA LEU A 7 9.99 -26.40 28.44
C LEU A 7 11.15 -25.99 27.52
N ILE A 8 11.15 -26.49 26.27
CA ILE A 8 11.92 -25.87 25.19
C ILE A 8 10.92 -25.27 24.22
N LEU A 9 10.60 -24.01 24.53
CA LEU A 9 10.08 -22.97 23.66
C LEU A 9 8.75 -23.23 22.92
N SER A 10 7.68 -23.04 23.68
CA SER A 10 6.49 -22.32 23.21
C SER A 10 6.84 -20.86 22.89
N LEU A 11 7.41 -20.57 21.72
CA LEU A 11 7.48 -19.25 21.06
C LEU A 11 8.26 -19.49 19.75
N VAL A 12 7.66 -19.53 18.56
CA VAL A 12 6.81 -18.52 17.97
C VAL A 12 5.66 -19.26 17.32
N GLY A 13 4.46 -19.10 17.86
CA GLY A 13 3.27 -19.17 17.03
C GLY A 13 3.43 -18.10 15.98
N PHE A 14 4.04 -18.46 14.84
CA PHE A 14 3.63 -17.86 13.60
C PHE A 14 2.20 -18.35 13.46
N ALA A 15 1.28 -17.58 14.04
CA ALA A 15 0.06 -17.33 13.34
C ALA A 15 0.52 -17.04 11.90
N ALA A 16 0.34 -18.02 11.03
CA ALA A 16 -0.21 -17.71 9.73
C ALA A 16 -1.54 -17.04 10.05
N THR A 17 -1.48 -15.78 10.49
CA THR A 17 -2.58 -14.84 10.39
C THR A 17 -2.88 -14.96 8.92
N GLY A 18 -4.02 -15.59 8.61
CA GLY A 18 -4.44 -15.69 7.23
C GLY A 18 -4.26 -14.32 6.62
N LEU A 19 -3.53 -14.27 5.50
CA LEU A 19 -3.58 -13.15 4.57
C LEU A 19 -5.06 -12.93 4.30
N ASN A 20 -5.70 -12.10 5.12
CA ASN A 20 -7.00 -11.57 4.83
C ASN A 20 -6.68 -10.44 3.85
N ASN A 21 -6.40 -10.85 2.61
CA ASN A 21 -6.22 -9.99 1.45
C ASN A 21 -7.47 -9.14 1.34
N SER A 22 -7.47 -7.98 1.96
CA SER A 22 -8.58 -7.08 1.82
C SER A 22 -8.11 -5.68 2.09
N LEU A 23 -8.31 -4.85 1.08
CA LEU A 23 -8.32 -3.40 1.14
C LEU A 23 -9.45 -2.87 2.06
N ASP A 24 -9.87 -3.64 3.06
CA ASP A 24 -11.03 -3.41 3.95
C ASP A 24 -10.89 -2.16 4.82
N GLY A 25 -9.67 -1.63 4.95
CA GLY A 25 -9.46 -0.34 5.61
C GLY A 25 -9.65 0.87 4.69
N LEU A 26 -9.69 0.69 3.37
CA LEU A 26 -9.92 1.79 2.43
C LEU A 26 -11.40 2.09 2.26
N ASP A 27 -11.66 3.31 1.81
CA ASP A 27 -12.96 3.72 1.30
C ASP A 27 -13.45 2.73 0.21
N SER A 28 -14.74 2.39 0.24
CA SER A 28 -15.30 1.33 -0.62
C SER A 28 -15.26 1.68 -2.11
N GLU A 29 -15.38 2.96 -2.47
CA GLU A 29 -15.23 3.40 -3.87
C GLU A 29 -13.77 3.27 -4.31
N LEU A 30 -12.84 3.70 -3.45
CA LEU A 30 -11.41 3.56 -3.70
C LEU A 30 -10.99 2.10 -3.87
N LYS A 31 -11.50 1.22 -3.00
CA LYS A 31 -11.29 -0.22 -3.07
C LYS A 31 -11.76 -0.77 -4.42
N ALA A 32 -12.96 -0.41 -4.87
CA ALA A 32 -13.48 -0.85 -6.16
C ALA A 32 -12.64 -0.36 -7.35
N GLU A 33 -12.12 0.88 -7.30
CA GLU A 33 -11.21 1.40 -8.34
C GLU A 33 -9.88 0.62 -8.37
N LEU A 34 -9.31 0.31 -7.22
CA LEU A 34 -8.05 -0.44 -7.06
C LEU A 34 -8.20 -1.92 -7.42
N GLU A 35 -9.31 -2.57 -7.10
CA GLU A 35 -9.57 -3.98 -7.47
C GLU A 35 -10.00 -4.12 -8.94
N GLY A 36 -10.58 -3.07 -9.51
CA GLY A 36 -11.12 -3.06 -10.86
C GLY A 36 -10.14 -2.56 -11.91
N LYS A 37 -9.88 -1.24 -11.88
CA LYS A 37 -9.14 -0.52 -12.93
C LYS A 37 -7.63 -0.54 -12.68
N TYR A 38 -7.20 -0.41 -11.43
CA TYR A 38 -5.78 -0.27 -11.06
C TYR A 38 -5.30 -1.49 -10.26
N LYS A 39 -5.43 -2.68 -10.84
CA LYS A 39 -5.21 -3.96 -10.14
C LYS A 39 -3.81 -4.11 -9.58
N LYS A 40 -2.78 -3.62 -10.29
CA LYS A 40 -1.39 -3.74 -9.83
C LYS A 40 -1.13 -2.76 -8.71
N LEU A 41 -1.63 -1.54 -8.82
CA LEU A 41 -1.61 -0.58 -7.71
C LEU A 41 -2.38 -1.12 -6.51
N GLY A 42 -3.57 -1.70 -6.70
CA GLY A 42 -4.38 -2.28 -5.63
C GLY A 42 -3.66 -3.42 -4.90
N ALA A 43 -2.99 -4.31 -5.63
CA ALA A 43 -2.17 -5.35 -5.03
C ALA A 43 -1.00 -4.76 -4.22
N TRP A 44 -0.34 -3.73 -4.75
CA TRP A 44 0.74 -3.04 -4.06
C TRP A 44 0.24 -2.33 -2.78
N VAL A 45 -0.88 -1.61 -2.85
CA VAL A 45 -1.48 -0.95 -1.68
C VAL A 45 -1.90 -1.98 -0.62
N ASN A 46 -2.45 -3.12 -1.03
CA ASN A 46 -2.77 -4.21 -0.11
C ASN A 46 -1.52 -4.71 0.62
N GLU A 47 -0.42 -4.93 -0.10
CA GLU A 47 0.86 -5.31 0.51
C GLU A 47 1.34 -4.25 1.51
N LYS A 48 1.22 -2.94 1.18
CA LYS A 48 1.60 -1.87 2.10
C LYS A 48 0.71 -1.80 3.34
N ILE A 49 -0.60 -2.05 3.22
CA ILE A 49 -1.51 -2.16 4.37
C ILE A 49 -1.06 -3.29 5.30
N GLU A 50 -0.68 -4.44 4.75
CA GLU A 50 -0.13 -5.56 5.54
C GLU A 50 1.23 -5.23 6.18
N GLN A 51 2.01 -4.35 5.56
CA GLN A 51 3.28 -3.84 6.10
C GLN A 51 3.11 -2.69 7.10
N GLY A 52 1.89 -2.18 7.31
CA GLY A 52 1.58 -1.16 8.32
C GLY A 52 1.09 0.19 7.77
N LEU A 53 0.80 0.32 6.47
CA LEU A 53 0.11 1.49 5.93
C LEU A 53 -1.25 1.65 6.61
N GLU A 54 -1.44 2.76 7.31
CA GLU A 54 -2.70 3.06 7.99
C GLU A 54 -3.64 3.82 7.02
N PRO A 55 -4.77 3.20 6.62
CA PRO A 55 -5.75 3.88 5.79
C PRO A 55 -6.49 4.96 6.59
N GLY A 56 -6.89 6.02 5.89
CA GLY A 56 -7.65 7.14 6.42
C GLY A 56 -9.15 6.87 6.52
N LYS A 57 -9.84 7.78 7.20
CA LYS A 57 -11.30 7.68 7.44
C LYS A 57 -12.17 7.95 6.21
N ASP A 58 -11.61 8.59 5.19
CA ASP A 58 -12.32 9.04 3.99
C ASP A 58 -11.45 8.83 2.75
N LYS A 59 -12.09 8.91 1.58
CA LYS A 59 -11.45 8.68 0.28
C LYS A 59 -10.20 9.52 0.08
N LEU A 60 -10.24 10.81 0.42
CA LEU A 60 -9.11 11.71 0.21
C LEU A 60 -7.96 11.41 1.18
N SER A 61 -8.28 11.11 2.44
CA SER A 61 -7.28 10.68 3.43
C SER A 61 -6.58 9.39 3.00
N ASN A 62 -7.31 8.44 2.40
CA ASN A 62 -6.74 7.23 1.82
C ASN A 62 -5.83 7.51 0.62
N VAL A 63 -6.27 8.37 -0.31
CA VAL A 63 -5.44 8.81 -1.44
C VAL A 63 -4.14 9.47 -0.95
N LYS A 64 -4.22 10.30 0.09
CA LYS A 64 -3.06 10.94 0.71
C LYS A 64 -2.12 9.92 1.37
N ALA A 65 -2.66 8.91 2.04
CA ALA A 65 -1.85 7.84 2.64
C ALA A 65 -1.08 7.08 1.56
N ILE A 66 -1.76 6.66 0.48
CA ILE A 66 -1.13 5.98 -0.67
C ILE A 66 -0.06 6.87 -1.31
N ALA A 67 -0.38 8.14 -1.58
CA ALA A 67 0.57 9.10 -2.13
C ALA A 67 1.82 9.22 -1.26
N ARG A 68 1.64 9.33 0.06
CA ARG A 68 2.76 9.47 1.00
C ARG A 68 3.61 8.22 1.06
N GLU A 69 2.98 7.04 1.06
CA GLU A 69 3.68 5.76 0.98
C GLU A 69 4.58 5.67 -0.26
N ILE A 70 4.10 6.16 -1.41
CA ILE A 70 4.91 6.22 -2.63
C ILE A 70 6.09 7.21 -2.50
N VAL A 71 5.92 8.34 -1.81
CA VAL A 71 7.02 9.29 -1.60
C VAL A 71 8.10 8.74 -0.69
N ASP A 72 7.66 8.12 0.41
CA ASP A 72 8.51 7.67 1.52
C ASP A 72 9.21 6.34 1.18
N HIS A 73 8.48 5.40 0.60
CA HIS A 73 8.97 4.04 0.32
C HIS A 73 9.20 3.77 -1.17
N GLY A 74 8.65 4.59 -2.07
CA GLY A 74 8.67 4.32 -3.50
C GLY A 74 7.68 3.22 -3.88
N VAL A 75 7.41 3.12 -5.18
CA VAL A 75 6.87 1.88 -5.74
C VAL A 75 8.08 1.05 -6.14
N ASP A 76 8.21 -0.15 -5.57
CA ASP A 76 9.17 -1.17 -6.01
C ASP A 76 9.20 -1.17 -7.54
N GLU A 77 10.38 -1.29 -8.18
CA GLU A 77 10.75 -0.91 -9.57
C GLU A 77 9.82 -1.33 -10.75
N SER A 78 8.66 -1.92 -10.44
CA SER A 78 7.47 -2.10 -11.26
C SER A 78 6.96 -0.81 -11.89
N LYS A 79 7.37 -0.60 -13.14
CA LYS A 79 6.85 0.46 -14.03
C LYS A 79 5.33 0.42 -14.18
N ASP A 80 4.72 -0.76 -14.12
CA ASP A 80 3.28 -0.88 -14.23
C ASP A 80 2.56 -0.30 -13.01
N VAL A 81 3.03 -0.61 -11.79
CA VAL A 81 2.49 -0.03 -10.55
C VAL A 81 2.70 1.49 -10.58
N ALA A 82 3.86 1.95 -11.05
CA ALA A 82 4.14 3.37 -11.18
C ALA A 82 3.21 4.09 -12.17
N THR A 83 2.90 3.43 -13.29
CA THR A 83 1.97 3.95 -14.31
C THR A 83 0.56 4.05 -13.74
N GLU A 84 0.06 2.97 -13.15
CA GLU A 84 -1.27 2.95 -12.53
C GLU A 84 -1.38 3.96 -11.38
N ALA A 85 -0.34 4.08 -10.54
CA ALA A 85 -0.27 5.09 -9.48
C ALA A 85 -0.38 6.52 -10.04
N SER A 86 0.33 6.82 -11.12
CA SER A 86 0.29 8.14 -11.76
C SER A 86 -1.11 8.43 -12.30
N GLU A 87 -1.76 7.47 -12.96
CA GLU A 87 -3.12 7.64 -13.49
C GLU A 87 -4.16 7.78 -12.39
N PHE A 88 -4.03 6.99 -11.32
CA PHE A 88 -4.91 7.02 -10.16
C PHE A 88 -4.83 8.34 -9.39
N LEU A 89 -3.61 8.87 -9.20
CA LEU A 89 -3.40 10.11 -8.43
C LEU A 89 -3.65 11.39 -9.26
N HIS A 90 -3.65 11.29 -10.59
CA HIS A 90 -3.86 12.42 -11.50
C HIS A 90 -5.09 13.28 -11.17
N PRO A 91 -6.30 12.73 -10.98
CA PRO A 91 -7.48 13.53 -10.64
C PRO A 91 -7.38 14.23 -9.28
N TYR A 92 -6.52 13.75 -8.38
CA TYR A 92 -6.34 14.30 -7.03
C TYR A 92 -5.19 15.32 -6.94
N LYS A 93 -4.59 15.72 -8.07
CA LYS A 93 -3.49 16.70 -8.11
C LYS A 93 -3.79 17.98 -7.32
N GLY A 94 -5.02 18.49 -7.42
CA GLY A 94 -5.45 19.69 -6.70
C GLY A 94 -5.44 19.51 -5.18
N ASP A 95 -6.01 18.40 -4.71
CA ASP A 95 -6.15 18.09 -3.29
C ASP A 95 -4.84 17.65 -2.62
N LEU A 96 -3.94 17.06 -3.40
CA LEU A 96 -2.61 16.64 -2.97
C LEU A 96 -1.61 17.80 -2.98
N GLY A 97 -1.79 18.79 -3.86
CA GLY A 97 -0.95 19.98 -3.94
C GLY A 97 0.53 19.64 -4.10
N ILE A 98 1.35 20.01 -3.11
CA ILE A 98 2.81 19.77 -3.12
C ILE A 98 3.13 18.27 -3.14
N LEU A 99 2.37 17.47 -2.38
CA LEU A 99 2.59 16.02 -2.28
C LEU A 99 2.48 15.33 -3.65
N TYR A 100 1.61 15.82 -4.53
CA TYR A 100 1.49 15.30 -5.90
C TYR A 100 2.79 15.48 -6.69
N GLY A 101 3.48 16.61 -6.53
CA GLY A 101 4.75 16.86 -7.20
C GLY A 101 5.84 15.89 -6.74
N GLU A 102 5.90 15.61 -5.45
CA GLU A 102 6.84 14.65 -4.86
C GLU A 102 6.56 13.23 -5.35
N VAL A 103 5.30 12.80 -5.30
CA VAL A 103 4.90 11.49 -5.84
C VAL A 103 5.25 11.39 -7.31
N LYS A 104 4.86 12.38 -8.11
CA LYS A 104 5.13 12.38 -9.55
C LYS A 104 6.62 12.24 -9.83
N THR A 105 7.46 12.94 -9.07
CA THR A 105 8.91 12.82 -9.18
C THR A 105 9.36 11.39 -8.92
N ARG A 106 8.91 10.75 -7.83
CA ARG A 106 9.22 9.34 -7.53
C ARG A 106 8.77 8.38 -8.63
N LEU A 107 7.56 8.58 -9.15
CA LEU A 107 7.03 7.73 -10.21
C LEU A 107 7.82 7.89 -11.52
N GLU A 108 8.22 9.13 -11.87
CA GLU A 108 9.06 9.42 -13.03
C GLU A 108 10.45 8.77 -12.92
N GLU A 109 11.05 8.74 -11.72
CA GLU A 109 12.30 8.02 -11.44
C GLU A 109 12.19 6.53 -11.77
N VAL A 110 11.11 5.87 -11.32
CA VAL A 110 10.87 4.43 -11.56
C VAL A 110 10.59 4.14 -13.03
N LEU A 111 9.83 5.00 -13.70
CA LEU A 111 9.50 4.83 -15.11
C LEU A 111 10.75 4.98 -16.02
N LYS A 112 11.84 5.54 -15.49
CA LYS A 112 13.07 5.90 -16.25
C LYS A 112 12.71 6.74 -17.48
N ILE A 113 11.79 7.67 -17.31
CA ILE A 113 11.51 8.68 -18.35
C ILE A 113 12.68 9.66 -18.28
N ASN A 114 13.74 9.35 -19.03
CA ASN A 114 14.81 10.27 -19.39
C ASN A 114 14.39 11.04 -20.65
#